data_AF-A0A095ARS8-F1
#
_entry.id   AF-A0A095ARS8-F1
#
_cell.length_a   1.000
_cell.length_b   1.000
_cell.length_c   1.000
_cell.angle_alpha   90.00
_cell.angle_beta   90.00
_cell.angle_gamma   90.00
#
_symmetry.space_group_name_H-M   'P 1'
#
loop_
_entity.id
_entity.type
_entity.pdbx_description
1 polymer ?
#
loop_
_entity_poly.entity_id
_entity_poly.type
_entity_poly.pdbx_seq_one_letter_code
_entity_poly.pdbx_strand_id
1 'polypeptide(L)'
;MRISRLCGSANHCPRISTRKTIFGDVRESRIVFCIDTSGSIYKVWDQICSHIVEHLCKMAINNKALYFNVITFDDYVKRFRTKLVVASYINVQELNKWLRSVCFGTSCYVFPALLASYSHVDAECVLLVTDGLLTKEFYEIQQLSTVCNSRPLYLTLLMNNIKPNNRVLELASKLLMMTCCSKSRLNVITIAVSGCF
;
A
#
# COMPACT_ATOMS: atom_id res chain seq x y z
N MET A 1 -4.90 31.37 -10.17
CA MET A 1 -3.49 31.00 -9.90
C MET A 1 -3.24 29.63 -10.55
N ARG A 2 -2.47 29.61 -11.65
CA ARG A 2 -2.25 28.45 -12.54
C ARG A 2 -1.35 27.41 -11.85
N ILE A 3 -1.71 26.12 -11.94
CA ILE A 3 -0.88 24.96 -11.57
C ILE A 3 0.21 24.73 -12.65
N SER A 4 0.80 25.79 -13.18
CA SER A 4 2.02 25.72 -13.98
C SER A 4 3.27 25.75 -13.11
N ARG A 5 3.12 25.80 -11.77
CA ARG A 5 4.21 25.91 -10.79
C ARG A 5 4.43 24.66 -9.91
N LEU A 6 3.94 23.50 -10.33
CA LEU A 6 4.57 22.23 -9.90
C LEU A 6 5.81 21.90 -10.76
N CYS A 7 5.99 22.62 -11.88
CA CYS A 7 7.13 22.50 -12.80
C CYS A 7 7.91 23.82 -12.84
N GLY A 8 8.55 24.19 -11.73
CA GLY A 8 9.41 25.38 -11.63
C GLY A 8 10.85 25.17 -12.07
N SER A 9 11.22 23.96 -12.48
CA SER A 9 12.51 23.67 -13.11
C SER A 9 12.30 22.48 -14.05
N ALA A 10 12.54 22.68 -15.35
CA ALA A 10 12.27 21.73 -16.43
C ALA A 10 13.09 20.42 -16.34
N ASN A 11 13.92 20.25 -15.29
CA ASN A 11 14.91 19.18 -15.20
C ASN A 11 14.63 18.15 -14.08
N HIS A 12 13.48 18.19 -13.40
CA HIS A 12 13.25 17.27 -12.26
C HIS A 12 11.82 16.77 -12.02
N CYS A 13 10.93 16.83 -13.01
CA CYS A 13 9.70 16.03 -12.96
C CYS A 13 9.98 14.66 -13.59
N PRO A 14 9.95 13.55 -12.84
CA PRO A 14 9.98 12.23 -13.47
C PRO A 14 8.79 12.15 -14.43
N ARG A 15 9.05 11.73 -15.68
CA ARG A 15 7.99 11.45 -16.65
C ARG A 15 6.96 10.53 -15.99
N ILE A 16 5.75 11.03 -15.77
CA ILE A 16 4.67 10.22 -15.20
C ILE A 16 4.28 9.20 -16.26
N SER A 17 4.58 7.94 -16.00
CA SER A 17 4.32 6.85 -16.93
C SER A 17 2.81 6.62 -17.06
N THR A 18 2.35 6.26 -18.26
CA THR A 18 0.94 5.91 -18.51
C THR A 18 0.58 4.50 -18.01
N ARG A 19 1.58 3.72 -17.57
CA ARG A 19 1.37 2.36 -17.05
C ARG A 19 0.61 2.40 -15.73
N LYS A 20 -0.19 1.37 -15.44
CA LYS A 20 -0.84 1.24 -14.13
C LYS A 20 0.21 0.88 -13.07
N THR A 21 0.04 1.43 -11.87
CA THR A 21 0.81 1.02 -10.68
C THR A 21 0.27 -0.29 -10.12
N ILE A 22 0.99 -0.92 -9.19
CA ILE A 22 0.54 -2.13 -8.49
C ILE A 22 -0.81 -1.97 -7.73
N PHE A 23 -1.25 -0.73 -7.52
CA PHE A 23 -2.52 -0.37 -6.90
C PHE A 23 -3.73 -0.31 -7.84
N GLY A 24 -3.54 -0.46 -9.16
CA GLY A 24 -4.66 -0.42 -10.11
C GLY A 24 -5.36 0.95 -10.21
N ASP A 25 -6.70 0.94 -10.33
CA ASP A 25 -7.57 2.13 -10.49
C ASP A 25 -8.33 2.44 -9.18
N VAL A 26 -7.58 2.76 -8.13
CA VAL A 26 -8.11 3.25 -6.84
C VAL A 26 -8.49 4.73 -7.02
N ARG A 27 -9.68 5.11 -6.56
CA ARG A 27 -10.24 6.47 -6.76
C ARG A 27 -10.57 7.20 -5.47
N GLU A 28 -10.48 6.50 -4.35
CA GLU A 28 -10.66 7.04 -3.00
C GLU A 28 -9.69 8.18 -2.74
N SER A 29 -10.17 9.25 -2.11
CA SER A 29 -9.38 10.48 -1.89
C SER A 29 -8.62 10.46 -0.58
N ARG A 30 -8.86 9.48 0.30
CA ARG A 30 -8.26 9.39 1.63
C ARG A 30 -7.73 7.98 1.86
N ILE A 31 -6.44 7.79 1.60
CA ILE A 31 -5.86 6.45 1.43
C ILE A 31 -4.85 6.14 2.54
N VAL A 32 -4.93 4.95 3.13
CA VAL A 32 -3.80 4.40 3.90
C VAL A 32 -3.13 3.30 3.09
N PHE A 33 -1.83 3.45 2.83
CA PHE A 33 -1.00 2.37 2.30
C PHE A 33 -0.47 1.55 3.47
N CYS A 34 -0.68 0.24 3.44
CA CYS A 34 -0.18 -0.72 4.43
C CYS A 34 0.78 -1.67 3.72
N ILE A 35 2.08 -1.51 3.94
CA ILE A 35 3.11 -2.13 3.10
C ILE A 35 3.97 -3.08 3.93
N ASP A 36 4.04 -4.32 3.49
CA ASP A 36 4.89 -5.35 4.09
C ASP A 36 6.38 -4.99 3.93
N THR A 37 7.14 -5.16 4.99
CA THR A 37 8.59 -4.96 5.08
C THR A 37 9.30 -6.17 5.67
N SER A 38 8.70 -7.35 5.57
CA SER A 38 9.37 -8.62 5.81
C SER A 38 10.47 -8.86 4.77
N GLY A 39 11.46 -9.70 5.12
CA GLY A 39 12.67 -9.89 4.33
C GLY A 39 12.43 -10.40 2.91
N SER A 40 11.31 -11.05 2.64
CA SER A 40 10.94 -11.54 1.30
C SER A 40 10.59 -10.41 0.33
N ILE A 41 10.11 -9.26 0.85
CA ILE A 41 9.77 -8.07 0.07
C ILE A 41 11.00 -7.30 -0.43
N TYR A 42 12.15 -7.46 0.23
CA TYR A 42 13.36 -6.65 -0.03
C TYR A 42 13.71 -6.50 -1.52
N LYS A 43 13.65 -7.61 -2.28
CA LYS A 43 14.03 -7.65 -3.71
C LYS A 43 13.15 -6.77 -4.62
N VAL A 44 11.95 -6.43 -4.18
CA VAL A 44 10.96 -5.64 -4.94
C VAL A 44 10.62 -4.31 -4.27
N TRP A 45 11.30 -3.96 -3.19
CA TRP A 45 10.98 -2.78 -2.39
C TRP A 45 11.08 -1.48 -3.18
N ASP A 46 12.13 -1.30 -3.96
CA ASP A 46 12.34 -0.09 -4.75
C ASP A 46 11.22 0.11 -5.78
N GLN A 47 10.71 -0.98 -6.36
CA GLN A 47 9.57 -0.96 -7.26
C GLN A 47 8.29 -0.58 -6.50
N ILE A 48 8.04 -1.17 -5.32
CA ILE A 48 6.89 -0.81 -4.47
C ILE A 48 6.92 0.69 -4.13
N CYS A 49 8.07 1.20 -3.66
CA CYS A 49 8.26 2.61 -3.33
C CYS A 49 7.99 3.52 -4.53
N SER A 50 8.56 3.16 -5.69
CA SER A 50 8.34 3.88 -6.94
C SER A 50 6.86 3.92 -7.31
N HIS A 51 6.16 2.79 -7.17
CA HIS A 51 4.72 2.73 -7.45
C HIS A 51 3.88 3.53 -6.46
N ILE A 52 4.25 3.62 -5.17
CA ILE A 52 3.54 4.46 -4.19
C ILE A 52 3.64 5.92 -4.60
N VAL A 53 4.86 6.40 -4.86
CA VAL A 53 5.12 7.79 -5.26
C VAL A 53 4.44 8.09 -6.59
N GLU A 54 4.54 7.20 -7.57
CA GLU A 54 3.90 7.35 -8.88
C GLU A 54 2.36 7.40 -8.76
N HIS A 55 1.77 6.55 -7.92
CA HIS A 55 0.32 6.52 -7.70
C HIS A 55 -0.18 7.84 -7.09
N LEU A 56 0.47 8.31 -6.03
CA LEU A 56 0.15 9.59 -5.39
C LEU A 56 0.27 10.76 -6.37
N CYS A 57 1.37 10.83 -7.14
CA CYS A 57 1.57 11.87 -8.14
C CYS A 57 0.48 11.87 -9.22
N LYS A 58 0.09 10.70 -9.73
CA LYS A 58 -0.99 10.58 -10.74
C LYS A 58 -2.32 11.07 -10.21
N MET A 59 -2.68 10.65 -9.01
CA MET A 59 -3.95 11.03 -8.40
C MET A 59 -3.99 12.52 -8.05
N ALA A 60 -2.90 13.08 -7.51
CA ALA A 60 -2.82 14.47 -7.09
C ALA A 60 -2.97 15.48 -8.25
N ILE A 61 -2.69 15.08 -9.50
CA ILE A 61 -2.93 15.92 -10.69
C ILE A 61 -4.41 16.27 -10.83
N ASN A 62 -5.28 15.29 -10.61
CA ASN A 62 -6.72 15.42 -10.85
C ASN A 62 -7.52 15.62 -9.55
N ASN A 63 -6.91 15.36 -8.39
CA ASN A 63 -7.57 15.46 -7.09
C ASN A 63 -6.70 16.26 -6.09
N LYS A 64 -7.05 17.54 -5.92
CA LYS A 64 -6.39 18.43 -4.95
C LYS A 64 -6.70 18.10 -3.49
N ALA A 65 -7.76 17.34 -3.24
CA ALA A 65 -8.19 16.90 -1.92
C ALA A 65 -7.75 15.45 -1.64
N LEU A 66 -6.64 15.00 -2.25
CA LEU A 66 -6.03 13.71 -1.97
C LEU A 66 -5.25 13.77 -0.66
N TYR A 67 -5.62 12.92 0.30
CA TYR A 67 -4.93 12.71 1.56
C TYR A 67 -4.44 11.27 1.65
N PHE A 68 -3.27 11.08 2.26
CA PHE A 68 -2.68 9.77 2.41
C PHE A 68 -1.93 9.61 3.74
N ASN A 69 -1.70 8.37 4.12
CA ASN A 69 -0.62 8.00 5.04
C ASN A 69 -0.02 6.66 4.60
N VAL A 70 1.19 6.37 5.04
CA VAL A 70 1.85 5.09 4.78
C VAL A 70 2.22 4.45 6.10
N ILE A 71 1.88 3.18 6.21
CA ILE A 71 2.24 2.26 7.28
C ILE A 71 3.11 1.18 6.67
N THR A 72 4.21 0.87 7.33
CA THR A 72 5.03 -0.30 7.03
C THR A 72 4.97 -1.28 8.18
N PHE A 73 5.10 -2.57 7.88
CA PHE A 73 5.03 -3.60 8.90
C PHE A 73 5.92 -4.81 8.63
N ASP A 74 6.52 -5.32 9.70
CA ASP A 74 7.07 -6.66 9.81
C ASP A 74 6.41 -7.35 11.01
N ASP A 75 7.12 -7.50 12.13
CA ASP A 75 6.53 -7.73 13.46
C ASP A 75 6.07 -6.42 14.12
N TYR A 76 6.62 -5.28 13.69
CA TYR A 76 6.38 -3.95 14.22
C TYR A 76 5.72 -3.06 13.18
N VAL A 77 4.76 -2.26 13.64
CA VAL A 77 4.07 -1.28 12.81
C VAL A 77 4.79 0.08 12.90
N LYS A 78 5.23 0.60 11.75
CA LYS A 78 5.81 1.95 11.63
C LYS A 78 4.90 2.82 10.77
N ARG A 79 4.77 4.10 11.12
CA ARG A 79 3.91 5.05 10.41
C ARG A 79 4.73 6.24 9.91
N PHE A 80 4.46 6.69 8.69
CA PHE A 80 5.08 7.90 8.14
C PHE A 80 4.61 9.17 8.87
N ARG A 81 3.30 9.27 9.12
CA ARG A 81 2.66 10.36 9.88
C ARG A 81 1.66 9.79 10.89
N THR A 82 1.25 10.60 11.85
CA THR A 82 0.23 10.24 12.86
C THR A 82 -1.20 10.35 12.34
N LYS A 83 -1.41 11.11 11.27
CA LYS A 83 -2.70 11.36 10.62
C LYS A 83 -2.51 11.36 9.11
N LEU A 84 -3.62 11.30 8.35
CA LEU A 84 -3.58 11.53 6.91
C LEU A 84 -3.05 12.94 6.61
N VAL A 85 -2.19 13.04 5.61
CA VAL A 85 -1.62 14.30 5.13
C VAL A 85 -1.97 14.51 3.66
N VAL A 86 -2.13 15.76 3.25
CA VAL A 86 -2.38 16.08 1.83
C VAL A 86 -1.22 15.58 0.95
N ALA A 87 -1.54 15.07 -0.24
CA ALA A 87 -0.58 14.66 -1.26
C ALA A 87 0.11 15.86 -1.95
N SER A 88 0.76 16.70 -1.16
CA SER A 88 1.59 17.82 -1.64
C SER A 88 2.96 17.32 -2.09
N TYR A 89 3.63 18.10 -2.95
CA TYR A 89 5.01 17.82 -3.36
C TYR A 89 5.94 17.58 -2.16
N ILE A 90 5.83 18.42 -1.12
CA ILE A 90 6.66 18.32 0.09
C ILE A 90 6.41 16.99 0.81
N ASN A 91 5.14 16.66 1.08
CA ASN A 91 4.81 15.41 1.78
C ASN A 91 5.20 14.16 0.99
N VAL A 92 5.09 14.19 -0.35
CA VAL A 92 5.51 13.08 -1.21
C VAL A 92 7.03 12.93 -1.25
N GLN A 93 7.78 14.04 -1.27
CA GLN A 93 9.25 14.00 -1.18
C GLN A 93 9.74 13.48 0.18
N GLU A 94 9.11 13.92 1.27
CA GLU A 94 9.40 13.42 2.61
C GLU A 94 9.05 11.94 2.77
N LEU A 95 7.92 11.51 2.20
CA LEU A 95 7.56 10.10 2.15
C LEU A 95 8.64 9.29 1.42
N ASN A 96 9.08 9.75 0.25
CA ASN A 96 10.11 9.05 -0.53
C ASN A 96 11.44 8.92 0.24
N LYS A 97 11.83 9.95 1.00
CA LYS A 97 13.00 9.87 1.90
C LYS A 97 12.78 8.87 3.04
N TRP A 98 11.59 8.89 3.66
CA TRP A 98 11.24 7.97 4.73
C TRP A 98 11.22 6.51 4.27
N LEU A 99 10.64 6.22 3.11
CA LEU A 99 10.61 4.88 2.51
C LEU A 99 12.01 4.30 2.27
N ARG A 100 13.00 5.14 1.95
CA ARG A 100 14.41 4.72 1.80
C ARG A 100 15.11 4.43 3.12
N SER A 101 14.56 4.90 4.25
CA SER A 101 15.08 4.64 5.60
C SER A 101 14.46 3.40 6.26
N VAL A 102 13.52 2.74 5.57
CA VAL A 102 12.84 1.55 6.09
C VAL A 102 13.82 0.39 6.24
N CYS A 103 13.80 -0.25 7.41
CA CYS A 103 14.51 -1.49 7.67
C CYS A 103 13.56 -2.67 7.52
N PHE A 104 14.09 -3.81 7.06
CA PHE A 104 13.32 -5.03 6.85
C PHE A 104 13.44 -5.98 8.05
N GLY A 105 12.32 -6.56 8.42
CA GLY A 105 12.24 -7.59 9.45
C GLY A 105 12.31 -9.00 8.86
N THR A 106 12.21 -10.01 9.72
CA THR A 106 12.28 -11.42 9.33
C THR A 106 10.90 -12.07 9.14
N SER A 107 9.84 -11.41 9.59
CA SER A 107 8.49 -11.95 9.67
C SER A 107 7.46 -10.97 9.16
N CYS A 108 6.28 -11.50 8.86
CA CYS A 108 5.14 -10.77 8.35
C CYS A 108 3.99 -10.94 9.35
N TYR A 109 3.60 -9.86 10.04
CA TYR A 109 2.46 -9.86 10.95
C TYR A 109 1.45 -8.77 10.57
N VAL A 110 0.46 -9.17 9.78
CA VAL A 110 -0.44 -8.27 9.04
C VAL A 110 -1.51 -7.68 9.95
N PHE A 111 -1.99 -8.44 10.93
CA PHE A 111 -3.17 -8.06 11.71
C PHE A 111 -3.00 -6.72 12.47
N PRO A 112 -1.93 -6.48 13.25
CA PRO A 112 -1.71 -5.18 13.89
C PRO A 112 -1.55 -4.03 12.89
N ALA A 113 -0.97 -4.29 11.72
CA ALA A 113 -0.81 -3.31 10.65
C ALA A 113 -2.16 -2.90 10.06
N LEU A 114 -3.09 -3.86 9.89
CA LEU A 114 -4.46 -3.57 9.48
C LEU A 114 -5.23 -2.79 10.55
N LEU A 115 -5.13 -3.16 11.83
CA LEU A 115 -5.73 -2.37 12.93
C LEU A 115 -5.21 -0.93 12.92
N ALA A 116 -3.89 -0.75 12.79
CA ALA A 116 -3.25 0.55 12.70
C ALA A 116 -3.63 1.34 11.44
N SER A 117 -3.96 0.65 10.34
CA SER A 117 -4.43 1.28 9.11
C SER A 117 -5.85 1.79 9.30
N TYR A 118 -6.75 0.92 9.78
CA TYR A 118 -8.15 1.26 10.00
C TYR A 118 -8.38 2.22 11.19
N SER A 119 -7.40 2.40 12.09
CA SER A 119 -7.48 3.43 13.13
C SER A 119 -7.49 4.87 12.56
N HIS A 120 -7.12 5.07 11.29
CA HIS A 120 -7.35 6.32 10.57
C HIS A 120 -8.81 6.40 10.18
N VAL A 121 -9.67 6.89 11.08
CA VAL A 121 -11.13 6.90 10.90
C VAL A 121 -11.59 7.72 9.69
N ASP A 122 -10.78 8.67 9.23
CA ASP A 122 -11.03 9.51 8.06
C ASP A 122 -10.53 8.89 6.74
N ALA A 123 -9.82 7.75 6.78
CA ALA A 123 -9.45 7.02 5.59
C ALA A 123 -10.69 6.39 4.95
N GLU A 124 -10.78 6.47 3.61
CA GLU A 124 -11.81 5.86 2.79
C GLU A 124 -11.45 4.42 2.39
N CYS A 125 -10.15 4.08 2.29
CA CYS A 125 -9.70 2.73 1.98
C CYS A 125 -8.31 2.41 2.55
N VAL A 126 -8.00 1.12 2.59
CA VAL A 126 -6.66 0.59 2.88
C VAL A 126 -6.11 -0.15 1.67
N LEU A 127 -4.88 0.17 1.26
CA LEU A 127 -4.13 -0.53 0.20
C LEU A 127 -3.06 -1.41 0.87
N LEU A 128 -3.31 -2.71 0.96
CA LEU A 128 -2.35 -3.67 1.52
C LEU A 128 -1.48 -4.25 0.42
N VAL A 129 -0.15 -4.22 0.59
CA VAL A 129 0.81 -4.88 -0.31
C VAL A 129 1.64 -5.85 0.52
N THR A 130 1.64 -7.12 0.12
CA THR A 130 2.40 -8.18 0.80
C THR A 130 2.66 -9.35 -0.16
N ASP A 131 3.68 -10.17 0.10
CA ASP A 131 3.96 -11.41 -0.63
C ASP A 131 3.58 -12.67 0.16
N GLY A 132 3.08 -12.52 1.39
CA GLY A 132 2.74 -13.64 2.27
C GLY A 132 1.73 -13.26 3.33
N LEU A 133 0.86 -14.21 3.66
CA LEU A 133 -0.06 -14.10 4.79
C LEU A 133 0.18 -15.31 5.69
N LEU A 134 0.37 -15.10 6.99
CA LEU A 134 0.61 -16.21 7.91
C LEU A 134 -0.71 -16.81 8.39
N THR A 135 -0.86 -18.14 8.30
CA THR A 135 -2.07 -18.85 8.74
C THR A 135 -2.35 -18.72 10.24
N LYS A 136 -1.37 -18.36 11.06
CA LYS A 136 -1.58 -18.12 12.50
C LYS A 136 -2.51 -16.92 12.79
N GLU A 137 -2.75 -16.05 11.82
CA GLU A 137 -3.55 -14.82 11.97
C GLU A 137 -5.06 -15.06 11.91
N PHE A 138 -5.53 -16.28 11.61
CA PHE A 138 -6.95 -16.58 11.40
C PHE A 138 -7.88 -16.21 12.57
N TYR A 139 -7.41 -16.36 13.82
CA TYR A 139 -8.24 -16.08 14.99
C TYR A 139 -8.40 -14.58 15.26
N GLU A 140 -7.36 -13.80 14.96
CA GLU A 140 -7.33 -12.36 15.26
C GLU A 140 -8.11 -11.56 14.22
N ILE A 141 -8.17 -12.06 12.98
CA ILE A 141 -8.90 -11.46 11.86
C ILE A 141 -10.39 -11.27 12.15
N GLN A 142 -11.01 -12.03 13.07
CA GLN A 142 -12.40 -11.81 13.49
C GLN A 142 -12.65 -10.38 14.00
N GLN A 143 -11.67 -9.79 14.68
CA GLN A 143 -11.78 -8.43 15.21
C GLN A 143 -11.71 -7.36 14.09
N LEU A 144 -11.18 -7.72 12.92
CA LEU A 144 -10.98 -6.79 11.81
C LEU A 144 -12.32 -6.19 11.32
N SER A 145 -13.40 -6.97 11.29
CA SER A 145 -14.72 -6.48 10.86
C SER A 145 -15.23 -5.32 11.71
N THR A 146 -14.89 -5.30 13.00
CA THR A 146 -15.31 -4.25 13.93
C THR A 146 -14.63 -2.90 13.64
N VAL A 147 -13.43 -2.90 13.05
CA VAL A 147 -12.64 -1.69 12.78
C VAL A 147 -12.70 -1.22 11.32
N CYS A 148 -12.99 -2.14 10.38
CA CYS A 148 -13.07 -1.79 8.96
C CYS A 148 -14.18 -0.77 8.68
N ASN A 149 -15.30 -0.84 9.41
CA ASN A 149 -16.45 0.05 9.23
C ASN A 149 -16.90 0.16 7.76
N SER A 150 -17.00 -0.99 7.08
CA SER A 150 -17.36 -1.11 5.65
C SER A 150 -16.45 -0.37 4.67
N ARG A 151 -15.21 -0.03 5.07
CA ARG A 151 -14.22 0.58 4.18
C ARG A 151 -13.41 -0.49 3.45
N PRO A 152 -13.22 -0.37 2.13
CA PRO A 152 -12.59 -1.40 1.34
C PRO A 152 -11.13 -1.64 1.72
N LEU A 153 -10.75 -2.92 1.64
CA LEU A 153 -9.37 -3.36 1.56
C LEU A 153 -9.06 -3.71 0.10
N TYR A 154 -8.08 -3.04 -0.47
CA TYR A 154 -7.50 -3.42 -1.75
C TYR A 154 -6.18 -4.12 -1.46
N LEU A 155 -6.19 -5.44 -1.57
CA LEU A 155 -5.04 -6.29 -1.27
C LEU A 155 -4.30 -6.63 -2.57
N THR A 156 -3.04 -6.20 -2.67
CA THR A 156 -2.10 -6.64 -3.69
C THR A 156 -1.20 -7.72 -3.12
N LEU A 157 -1.39 -8.95 -3.60
CA LEU A 157 -0.54 -10.10 -3.27
C LEU A 157 0.57 -10.23 -4.33
N LEU A 158 1.81 -10.14 -3.88
CA LEU A 158 3.01 -10.28 -4.69
C LEU A 158 3.45 -11.75 -4.69
N MET A 159 3.66 -12.35 -5.87
CA MET A 159 3.94 -13.78 -5.97
C MET A 159 5.13 -14.06 -6.87
N ASN A 160 6.11 -14.82 -6.38
CA ASN A 160 7.28 -15.24 -7.17
C ASN A 160 7.02 -16.50 -8.04
N ASN A 161 5.89 -17.20 -7.84
CA ASN A 161 5.58 -18.49 -8.47
C ASN A 161 4.51 -18.39 -9.55
N ILE A 162 4.59 -19.30 -10.54
CA ILE A 162 3.60 -19.46 -11.63
C ILE A 162 2.23 -19.94 -11.08
N LYS A 163 2.21 -20.65 -9.95
CA LYS A 163 0.97 -21.13 -9.32
C LYS A 163 0.80 -20.56 -7.90
N PRO A 164 -0.32 -19.87 -7.62
CA PRO A 164 -0.55 -19.30 -6.31
C PRO A 164 -0.84 -20.36 -5.25
N ASN A 165 -0.35 -20.17 -4.02
CA ASN A 165 -0.68 -21.04 -2.90
C ASN A 165 -2.15 -20.84 -2.52
N ASN A 166 -2.98 -21.87 -2.72
CA ASN A 166 -4.42 -21.81 -2.44
C ASN A 166 -4.74 -21.36 -1.01
N ARG A 167 -3.91 -21.70 -0.01
CA ARG A 167 -4.13 -21.26 1.38
C ARG A 167 -3.93 -19.75 1.55
N VAL A 168 -2.96 -19.17 0.85
CA VAL A 168 -2.71 -17.73 0.87
C VAL A 168 -3.85 -16.99 0.19
N LEU A 169 -4.35 -17.51 -0.94
CA LEU A 169 -5.53 -16.96 -1.62
C LEU A 169 -6.80 -17.08 -0.79
N GLU A 170 -6.99 -18.19 -0.08
CA GLU A 170 -8.13 -18.39 0.81
C GLU A 170 -8.09 -17.41 1.98
N LEU A 171 -6.93 -17.22 2.60
CA LEU A 171 -6.73 -16.25 3.69
C LEU A 171 -6.92 -14.81 3.19
N ALA A 172 -6.39 -14.47 2.02
CA ALA A 172 -6.63 -13.18 1.37
C ALA A 172 -8.13 -12.94 1.12
N SER A 173 -8.84 -13.95 0.61
CA SER A 173 -10.29 -13.85 0.37
C SER A 173 -11.06 -13.65 1.67
N LYS A 174 -10.70 -14.38 2.73
CA LYS A 174 -11.28 -14.20 4.06
C LYS A 174 -11.04 -12.79 4.60
N LEU A 175 -9.82 -12.26 4.52
CA LEU A 175 -9.52 -10.87 4.91
C LEU A 175 -10.42 -9.86 4.20
N LEU A 176 -10.61 -10.01 2.88
CA LEU A 176 -11.48 -9.13 2.11
C LEU A 176 -12.93 -9.23 2.55
N MET A 177 -13.44 -10.45 2.77
CA MET A 177 -14.81 -10.66 3.26
C MET A 177 -15.05 -10.03 4.63
N MET A 178 -14.03 -10.04 5.51
CA MET A 178 -14.12 -9.45 6.84
C MET A 178 -14.25 -7.92 6.84
N THR A 179 -13.91 -7.25 5.74
CA THR A 179 -14.17 -5.81 5.61
C THR A 179 -15.65 -5.47 5.45
N CYS A 180 -16.49 -6.47 5.12
CA CYS A 180 -17.90 -6.30 4.77
C CYS A 180 -18.15 -5.19 3.73
N CYS A 181 -17.21 -5.01 2.79
CA CYS A 181 -17.29 -4.00 1.74
C CYS A 181 -17.21 -4.66 0.36
N SER A 182 -18.22 -4.44 -0.48
CA SER A 182 -18.28 -4.97 -1.86
C SER A 182 -17.23 -4.37 -2.79
N LYS A 183 -16.62 -3.24 -2.40
CA LYS A 183 -15.52 -2.62 -3.14
C LYS A 183 -14.18 -3.31 -2.88
N SER A 184 -14.03 -4.09 -1.81
CA SER A 184 -12.78 -4.80 -1.49
C SER A 184 -12.36 -5.74 -2.61
N ARG A 185 -11.06 -5.76 -2.96
CA ARG A 185 -10.54 -6.53 -4.10
C ARG A 185 -9.19 -7.15 -3.79
N LEU A 186 -8.97 -8.32 -4.38
CA LEU A 186 -7.67 -8.97 -4.47
C LEU A 186 -7.06 -8.68 -5.84
N ASN A 187 -5.83 -8.19 -5.86
CA ASN A 187 -4.97 -8.09 -7.03
C ASN A 187 -3.78 -9.03 -6.82
N VAL A 188 -3.52 -9.94 -7.76
CA VAL A 188 -2.38 -10.85 -7.68
C VAL A 188 -1.38 -10.43 -8.76
N ILE A 189 -0.15 -10.10 -8.34
CA ILE A 189 0.91 -9.67 -9.24
C ILE A 189 2.05 -10.69 -9.17
N THR A 190 2.36 -11.30 -10.31
CA THR A 190 3.53 -12.17 -10.43
C THR A 190 4.79 -11.32 -10.59
N ILE A 191 5.76 -11.52 -9.71
CA ILE A 191 7.08 -10.91 -9.79
C ILE A 191 7.98 -11.83 -10.62
N ALA A 192 8.45 -11.33 -11.75
CA ALA A 192 9.54 -11.96 -12.49
C ALA A 192 10.87 -11.38 -11.98
N VAL A 193 11.62 -12.16 -11.20
CA VAL A 193 12.99 -11.79 -10.82
C VAL A 193 13.93 -12.30 -11.92
N SER A 194 14.27 -11.43 -12.87
CA SER A 194 15.37 -11.71 -13.81
C SER A 194 16.69 -11.47 -13.11
N GLY A 195 17.42 -12.53 -12.77
CA GLY A 195 18.79 -12.42 -12.26
C GLY A 195 19.76 -12.14 -13.40
N CYS A 196 20.54 -11.07 -13.30
CA CYS A 196 21.87 -11.05 -13.91
C CYS A 196 22.83 -11.58 -12.85
N PHE A 197 23.37 -12.78 -13.07
CA PHE A 197 24.51 -13.30 -12.33
C PHE A 197 25.81 -12.83 -12.98
#